data_AF-A0A7S2CYY0-F1
#
_entry.id   AF-A0A7S2CYY0-F1
#
_cell.length_a   1.000
_cell.length_b   1.000
_cell.length_c   1.000
_cell.angle_alpha   90.00
_cell.angle_beta   90.00
_cell.angle_gamma   90.00
#
_symmetry.space_group_name_H-M   'P 1'
#
loop_
_entity.id
_entity.type
_entity.pdbx_description
1 polymer ?
#
loop_
_entity_poly.entity_id
_entity_poly.type
_entity_poly.pdbx_seq_one_letter_code
_entity_poly.pdbx_strand_id
1 'polypeptide(L)'
;CTEVEFMLRDPVKNDQDIQYTLAAAEAGLLFMEQIEAKAQALGVLRGTLSRHILPYGTTDQSVANQSSKAKEVLENMPDEMRRRMSDKEVAYLVRGANSVRKLIRVKIADDNDLNQAQESLKTTARFFRRVTAEAEEMSIGPFRLLQTRREGQRLISPAKPGKPSNAPVFGRGGGHYQLKQQQLYNQQQQQQQQQQ
;
A
#
# COMPACT_ATOMS: atom_id res chain seq x y z
N CYS A 1 18.67 4.35 11.08
CA CYS A 1 17.83 3.30 10.47
C CYS A 1 16.40 3.51 10.95
N THR A 2 15.42 3.57 10.05
CA THR A 2 14.04 3.89 10.42
C THR A 2 13.29 2.61 10.78
N GLU A 3 12.50 2.62 11.87
CA GLU A 3 11.82 1.43 12.43
C GLU A 3 11.02 0.63 11.38
N VAL A 4 10.40 1.33 10.43
CA VAL A 4 9.63 0.74 9.32
C VAL A 4 10.48 -0.18 8.43
N GLU A 5 11.77 0.09 8.27
CA GLU A 5 12.65 -0.73 7.42
C GLU A 5 12.91 -2.12 8.02
N PHE A 6 12.79 -2.26 9.35
CA PHE A 6 12.83 -3.56 10.01
C PHE A 6 11.53 -4.35 9.82
N MET A 7 10.43 -3.69 9.48
CA MET A 7 9.15 -4.34 9.17
C MET A 7 9.15 -4.92 7.76
N LEU A 8 9.87 -4.31 6.82
CA LEU A 8 9.90 -4.74 5.42
C LEU A 8 10.73 -6.00 5.23
N ARG A 9 10.30 -6.89 4.34
CA ARG A 9 11.11 -8.04 3.93
C ARG A 9 12.35 -7.60 3.16
N ASP A 10 12.11 -6.84 2.10
CA ASP A 10 13.14 -6.33 1.20
C ASP A 10 13.47 -4.87 1.52
N PRO A 11 14.76 -4.51 1.56
CA PRO A 11 15.16 -3.14 1.80
C PRO A 11 14.80 -2.25 0.61
N VAL A 12 14.39 -1.01 0.90
CA VAL A 12 14.18 0.05 -0.10
C VAL A 12 15.54 0.56 -0.60
N LYS A 13 15.75 0.57 -1.92
CA LYS A 13 17.01 0.92 -2.59
C LYS A 13 16.91 2.11 -3.53
N ASN A 14 15.70 2.54 -3.90
CA ASN A 14 15.45 3.64 -4.83
C ASN A 14 14.03 4.23 -4.66
N ASP A 15 13.71 5.28 -5.43
CA ASP A 15 12.39 5.93 -5.40
C ASP A 15 11.25 5.01 -5.84
N GLN A 16 11.50 4.14 -6.83
CA GLN A 16 10.50 3.19 -7.32
C GLN A 16 10.11 2.18 -6.22
N ASP A 17 11.07 1.74 -5.41
CA ASP A 17 10.82 0.86 -4.27
C ASP A 17 9.94 1.54 -3.21
N ILE A 18 10.11 2.86 -3.00
CA ILE A 18 9.25 3.63 -2.07
C ILE A 18 7.81 3.65 -2.58
N GLN A 19 7.61 4.00 -3.86
CA GLN A 19 6.29 4.06 -4.46
C GLN A 19 5.62 2.68 -4.47
N TYR A 20 6.37 1.65 -4.84
CA TYR A 20 5.91 0.26 -4.79
C TYR A 20 5.53 -0.15 -3.36
N THR A 21 6.37 0.14 -2.37
CA THR A 21 6.13 -0.22 -0.96
C THR A 21 4.89 0.48 -0.41
N LEU A 22 4.71 1.77 -0.72
CA LEU A 22 3.52 2.53 -0.33
C LEU A 22 2.26 1.94 -0.96
N ALA A 23 2.25 1.75 -2.28
CA ALA A 23 1.11 1.17 -2.99
C ALA A 23 0.79 -0.25 -2.51
N ALA A 24 1.82 -1.08 -2.27
CA ALA A 24 1.64 -2.43 -1.74
C ALA A 24 1.11 -2.43 -0.31
N ALA A 25 1.53 -1.48 0.54
CA ALA A 25 1.01 -1.34 1.89
C ALA A 25 -0.47 -0.93 1.88
N GLU A 26 -0.86 0.02 1.03
CA GLU A 26 -2.24 0.46 0.86
C GLU A 26 -3.13 -0.66 0.29
N ALA A 27 -2.66 -1.38 -0.73
CA ALA A 27 -3.35 -2.55 -1.25
C ALA A 27 -3.48 -3.66 -0.19
N GLY A 28 -2.47 -3.84 0.66
CA GLY A 28 -2.50 -4.75 1.81
C GLY A 28 -3.58 -4.38 2.82
N LEU A 29 -3.79 -3.09 3.10
CA LEU A 29 -4.86 -2.62 3.99
C LEU A 29 -6.24 -2.91 3.41
N LEU A 30 -6.45 -2.66 2.12
CA LEU A 30 -7.70 -3.03 1.44
C LEU A 30 -7.94 -4.55 1.51
N PHE A 31 -6.89 -5.35 1.33
CA PHE A 31 -7.00 -6.80 1.52
C PHE A 31 -7.42 -7.19 2.94
N MET A 32 -6.92 -6.52 3.98
CA MET A 32 -7.33 -6.78 5.38
C MET A 32 -8.82 -6.50 5.61
N GLU A 33 -9.37 -5.48 4.96
CA GLU A 33 -10.82 -5.20 4.99
C GLU A 33 -11.62 -6.27 4.26
N GLN A 34 -11.12 -6.76 3.12
CA GLN A 34 -11.79 -7.78 2.33
C GLN A 34 -11.81 -9.16 3.03
N ILE A 35 -10.72 -9.55 3.68
CA ILE A 35 -10.70 -10.81 4.45
C ILE A 35 -11.61 -10.73 5.68
N GLU A 36 -11.70 -9.58 6.34
CA GLU A 36 -12.66 -9.31 7.42
C GLU A 36 -14.10 -9.46 6.92
N ALA A 37 -14.47 -8.71 5.88
CA ALA A 37 -15.82 -8.73 5.33
C ALA A 37 -16.21 -10.14 4.87
N LYS A 38 -15.26 -10.88 4.28
CA LYS A 38 -15.51 -12.26 3.84
C LYS A 38 -15.64 -13.23 5.00
N ALA A 39 -14.81 -13.12 6.04
CA ALA A 39 -14.91 -13.95 7.23
C ALA A 39 -16.25 -13.76 7.94
N GLN A 40 -16.69 -12.49 8.10
CA GLN A 40 -18.00 -12.14 8.64
C GLN A 40 -19.13 -12.72 7.80
N ALA A 41 -19.08 -12.57 6.48
CA ALA A 41 -20.09 -13.13 5.58
C ALA A 41 -20.19 -14.65 5.68
N LEU A 42 -19.05 -15.33 5.89
CA LEU A 42 -18.99 -16.78 6.06
C LEU A 42 -19.37 -17.26 7.47
N GLY A 43 -19.43 -16.36 8.46
CA GLY A 43 -19.66 -16.72 9.85
C GLY A 43 -18.47 -17.41 10.51
N VAL A 44 -17.25 -17.09 10.08
CA VAL A 44 -16.00 -17.67 10.62
C VAL A 44 -15.06 -16.57 11.10
N LEU A 45 -14.12 -16.94 11.97
CA LEU A 45 -13.03 -16.03 12.36
C LEU A 45 -12.10 -15.77 11.17
N ARG A 46 -11.52 -14.58 11.10
CA ARG A 46 -10.57 -14.20 10.03
C ARG A 46 -9.35 -15.11 9.99
N GLY A 47 -8.84 -15.51 11.14
CA GLY A 47 -7.70 -16.41 11.30
C GLY A 47 -8.02 -17.80 10.78
N THR A 48 -9.27 -18.25 10.93
CA THR A 48 -9.74 -19.50 10.34
C THR A 48 -9.74 -19.40 8.82
N LEU A 49 -10.35 -18.34 8.28
CA LEU A 49 -10.37 -18.11 6.83
C LEU A 49 -8.94 -17.94 6.27
N SER A 50 -8.06 -17.21 6.96
CA SER A 50 -6.68 -17.00 6.52
C SER A 50 -5.88 -18.29 6.52
N ARG A 51 -6.09 -19.21 7.47
CA ARG A 51 -5.45 -20.54 7.46
C ARG A 51 -5.85 -21.37 6.24
N HIS A 52 -7.09 -21.26 5.76
CA HIS A 52 -7.50 -21.94 4.53
C HIS A 52 -6.90 -21.29 3.28
N ILE A 53 -6.83 -19.96 3.24
CA ILE A 53 -6.25 -19.21 2.12
C ILE A 53 -4.73 -19.35 2.07
N LEU A 54 -4.11 -19.49 3.24
CA LEU A 54 -2.68 -19.57 3.46
C LEU A 54 -2.34 -20.73 4.40
N PRO A 55 -2.46 -21.99 3.94
CA PRO A 55 -2.18 -23.14 4.79
C PRO A 55 -0.73 -23.10 5.30
N TYR A 56 -0.58 -23.15 6.61
CA TYR A 56 0.70 -23.37 7.28
C TYR A 56 0.85 -24.86 7.59
N GLY A 57 2.00 -25.45 7.22
CA GLY A 57 2.51 -26.67 7.85
C GLY A 57 2.20 -28.00 7.16
N THR A 58 3.08 -28.39 6.24
CA THR A 58 3.44 -29.82 6.08
C THR A 58 4.94 -30.06 5.90
N THR A 59 5.72 -29.09 5.39
CA THR A 59 7.18 -29.27 5.29
C THR A 59 7.92 -27.95 5.16
N ASP A 60 8.84 -27.68 6.08
CA ASP A 60 10.04 -26.83 5.95
C ASP A 60 9.93 -25.53 5.13
N GLN A 61 8.83 -24.79 5.27
CA GLN A 61 8.61 -23.53 4.57
C GLN A 61 9.25 -22.38 5.35
N SER A 62 10.55 -22.17 5.13
CA SER A 62 11.19 -20.91 5.51
C SER A 62 10.33 -19.74 5.02
N VAL A 63 10.27 -18.68 5.83
CA VAL A 63 9.47 -17.47 5.60
C VAL A 63 9.65 -16.96 4.14
N ALA A 64 10.81 -17.20 3.52
CA ALA A 64 11.17 -16.81 2.16
C ALA A 64 10.32 -17.40 1.02
N ASN A 65 9.74 -18.61 1.12
CA ASN A 65 9.07 -19.30 0.00
C ASN A 65 7.56 -19.51 0.14
N GLN A 66 6.90 -18.81 1.08
CA GLN A 66 5.48 -19.00 1.39
C GLN A 66 4.53 -18.36 0.36
N SER A 67 4.37 -18.96 -0.82
CA SER A 67 3.29 -18.61 -1.76
C SER A 67 2.26 -19.72 -1.86
N SER A 68 1.00 -19.42 -1.53
CA SER A 68 -0.11 -20.34 -1.78
C SER A 68 -0.63 -20.16 -3.20
N LYS A 69 -1.04 -21.25 -3.87
CA LYS A 69 -1.70 -21.19 -5.18
C LYS A 69 -3.21 -21.29 -5.00
N ALA A 70 -3.97 -20.48 -5.74
CA ALA A 70 -5.44 -20.46 -5.66
C ALA A 70 -6.06 -21.84 -5.92
N LYS A 71 -5.51 -22.60 -6.88
CA LYS A 71 -5.98 -23.95 -7.21
C LYS A 71 -5.86 -24.93 -6.03
N GLU A 72 -4.70 -24.93 -5.38
CA GLU A 72 -4.44 -25.79 -4.21
C GLU A 72 -5.34 -25.40 -3.02
N VAL A 73 -5.60 -24.10 -2.85
CA VAL A 73 -6.54 -23.61 -1.83
C VAL A 73 -7.96 -24.07 -2.13
N LEU A 74 -8.41 -23.99 -3.38
CA LEU A 74 -9.75 -24.42 -3.80
C LEU A 74 -9.97 -25.93 -3.58
N GLU A 75 -8.93 -26.75 -3.77
CA GLU A 75 -8.98 -28.21 -3.58
C GLU A 75 -9.04 -28.63 -2.10
N ASN A 76 -8.47 -27.83 -1.19
CA ASN A 76 -8.38 -28.14 0.24
C ASN A 76 -9.35 -27.34 1.13
N MET A 77 -10.14 -26.44 0.54
CA MET A 77 -11.12 -25.63 1.26
C MET A 77 -12.36 -26.46 1.63
N PRO A 78 -12.89 -26.36 2.86
CA PRO A 78 -14.12 -27.05 3.25
C PRO A 78 -15.27 -26.73 2.29
N ASP A 79 -16.05 -27.75 1.90
CA ASP A 79 -17.15 -27.62 0.93
C ASP A 79 -18.12 -26.49 1.27
N GLU A 80 -18.44 -26.31 2.55
CA GLU A 80 -19.34 -25.26 3.04
C GLU A 80 -18.80 -23.85 2.74
N MET A 81 -17.49 -23.65 2.87
CA MET A 81 -16.83 -22.39 2.55
C MET A 81 -16.68 -22.23 1.04
N ARG A 82 -16.29 -23.31 0.35
CA ARG A 82 -16.07 -23.36 -1.09
C ARG A 82 -17.32 -23.00 -1.88
N ARG A 83 -18.50 -23.46 -1.45
CA ARG A 83 -19.80 -23.16 -2.11
C ARG A 83 -20.22 -21.70 -1.97
N ARG A 84 -19.65 -20.98 -1.01
CA ARG A 84 -20.00 -19.59 -0.67
C ARG A 84 -18.98 -18.57 -1.19
N MET A 85 -17.99 -19.04 -1.95
CA MET A 85 -16.95 -18.22 -2.54
C MET A 85 -16.72 -18.60 -4.00
N SER A 86 -16.65 -17.60 -4.87
CA SER A 86 -16.21 -17.78 -6.24
C SER A 86 -14.69 -17.99 -6.33
N ASP A 87 -14.26 -18.64 -7.41
CA ASP A 87 -12.84 -18.89 -7.70
C ASP A 87 -12.05 -17.57 -7.80
N LYS A 88 -12.71 -16.52 -8.31
CA LYS A 88 -12.14 -15.17 -8.39
C LYS A 88 -11.88 -14.58 -7.01
N GLU A 89 -12.80 -14.75 -6.07
CA GLU A 89 -12.63 -14.27 -4.69
C GLU A 89 -11.51 -15.04 -3.98
N VAL A 90 -11.46 -16.37 -4.14
CA VAL A 90 -10.36 -17.17 -3.58
C VAL A 90 -9.02 -16.73 -4.17
N ALA A 91 -8.93 -16.57 -5.49
CA ALA A 91 -7.72 -16.11 -6.16
C ALA A 91 -7.30 -14.70 -5.70
N TYR A 92 -8.25 -13.80 -5.51
CA TYR A 92 -8.01 -12.46 -4.99
C TYR A 92 -7.43 -12.51 -3.58
N LEU A 93 -8.05 -13.27 -2.67
CA LEU A 93 -7.61 -13.39 -1.29
C LEU A 93 -6.23 -14.06 -1.18
N VAL A 94 -5.98 -15.11 -1.95
CA VAL A 94 -4.66 -15.77 -2.00
C VAL A 94 -3.60 -14.79 -2.49
N ARG A 95 -3.90 -14.00 -3.53
CA ARG A 95 -2.96 -13.00 -4.06
C ARG A 95 -2.69 -11.89 -3.04
N GLY A 96 -3.73 -11.37 -2.38
CA GLY A 96 -3.59 -10.35 -1.35
C GLY A 96 -2.74 -10.84 -0.17
N ALA A 97 -3.03 -12.05 0.32
CA ALA A 97 -2.33 -12.64 1.43
C ALA A 97 -0.84 -12.92 1.11
N ASN A 98 -0.55 -13.43 -0.10
CA ASN A 98 0.83 -13.58 -0.59
C ASN A 98 1.54 -12.22 -0.73
N SER A 99 0.84 -11.18 -1.15
CA SER A 99 1.41 -9.83 -1.32
C SER A 99 1.79 -9.23 0.03
N VAL A 100 0.93 -9.36 1.05
CA VAL A 100 1.25 -8.94 2.43
C VAL A 100 2.48 -9.69 2.96
N ARG A 101 2.53 -11.02 2.79
CA ARG A 101 3.70 -11.81 3.21
C ARG A 101 5.00 -11.37 2.54
N LYS A 102 4.96 -11.03 1.25
CA LYS A 102 6.14 -10.55 0.53
C LYS A 102 6.57 -9.17 1.00
N LEU A 103 5.64 -8.33 1.46
CA LEU A 103 5.93 -6.97 1.88
C LEU A 103 6.52 -6.90 3.30
N ILE A 104 5.89 -7.55 4.28
CA ILE A 104 6.22 -7.41 5.70
C ILE A 104 6.75 -8.70 6.34
N ARG A 105 7.57 -8.57 7.37
CA ARG A 105 8.15 -9.66 8.17
C ARG A 105 7.20 -10.15 9.27
N VAL A 106 5.96 -10.47 8.90
CA VAL A 106 4.94 -10.98 9.83
C VAL A 106 4.51 -12.39 9.41
N LYS A 107 4.39 -13.29 10.39
CA LYS A 107 3.75 -14.59 10.23
C LYS A 107 2.24 -14.37 10.28
N ILE A 108 1.45 -15.03 9.43
CA ILE A 108 0.00 -14.81 9.30
C ILE A 108 -0.76 -16.09 9.68
N ALA A 109 -0.63 -16.58 10.91
CA ALA A 109 -1.19 -17.86 11.33
C ALA A 109 -2.58 -17.76 11.99
N ASP A 110 -2.91 -16.63 12.59
CA ASP A 110 -4.17 -16.43 13.33
C ASP A 110 -4.66 -14.97 13.30
N ASP A 111 -5.70 -14.67 14.09
CA ASP A 111 -6.29 -13.32 14.18
C ASP A 111 -5.32 -12.29 14.75
N ASN A 112 -4.50 -12.68 15.72
CA ASN A 112 -3.54 -11.78 16.34
C ASN A 112 -2.43 -11.41 15.35
N ASP A 113 -1.93 -12.40 14.62
CA ASP A 113 -0.99 -12.22 13.53
C ASP A 113 -1.54 -11.30 12.42
N LEU A 114 -2.82 -11.46 12.06
CA LEU A 114 -3.48 -10.57 11.10
C LEU A 114 -3.58 -9.12 11.63
N ASN A 115 -3.86 -8.94 12.92
CA ASN A 115 -3.90 -7.61 13.52
C ASN A 115 -2.50 -6.96 13.56
N GLN A 116 -1.46 -7.74 13.89
CA GLN A 116 -0.08 -7.27 13.82
C GLN A 116 0.33 -6.90 12.40
N ALA A 117 -0.06 -7.72 11.41
CA ALA A 117 0.16 -7.42 9.99
C ALA A 117 -0.54 -6.11 9.59
N GLN A 118 -1.80 -5.93 10.00
CA GLN A 118 -2.55 -4.71 9.72
C GLN A 118 -1.88 -3.47 10.32
N GLU A 119 -1.41 -3.52 11.56
CA GLU A 119 -0.73 -2.38 12.19
C GLU A 119 0.63 -2.08 11.55
N SER A 120 1.37 -3.11 11.13
CA SER A 120 2.62 -2.97 10.37
C SER A 120 2.37 -2.28 9.02
N LEU A 121 1.30 -2.67 8.32
CA LEU A 121 0.89 -2.04 7.05
C LEU A 121 0.50 -0.58 7.25
N LYS A 122 -0.29 -0.25 8.28
CA LYS A 122 -0.67 1.14 8.61
C LYS A 122 0.56 2.00 8.88
N THR A 123 1.48 1.48 9.68
CA THR A 123 2.72 2.18 10.03
C THR A 123 3.59 2.41 8.79
N THR A 124 3.75 1.38 7.96
CA THR A 124 4.49 1.44 6.69
C THR A 124 3.89 2.49 5.75
N ALA A 125 2.58 2.41 5.48
CA ALA A 125 1.90 3.34 4.58
C ALA A 125 1.98 4.78 5.09
N ARG A 126 1.72 5.00 6.39
CA ARG A 126 1.80 6.33 7.01
C ARG A 126 3.21 6.92 6.88
N PHE A 127 4.24 6.12 7.11
CA PHE A 127 5.62 6.56 7.02
C PHE A 127 6.01 6.96 5.60
N PHE A 128 5.82 6.06 4.62
CA PHE A 128 6.21 6.36 3.24
C PHE A 128 5.38 7.48 2.62
N ARG A 129 4.09 7.62 2.98
CA ARG A 129 3.28 8.78 2.59
C ARG A 129 3.88 10.09 3.09
N ARG A 130 4.35 10.13 4.35
CA ARG A 130 5.02 11.32 4.92
C ARG A 130 6.37 11.60 4.25
N VAL A 131 7.17 10.56 3.98
CA VAL A 131 8.44 10.70 3.26
C VAL A 131 8.20 11.29 1.87
N THR A 132 7.24 10.75 1.11
CA THR A 132 6.93 11.26 -0.22
C THR A 132 6.47 12.71 -0.18
N ALA A 133 5.52 13.05 0.70
CA ALA A 133 5.00 14.42 0.82
C ALA A 133 6.11 15.44 1.21
N GLU A 134 6.98 15.08 2.14
CA GLU A 134 8.07 15.98 2.54
C GLU A 134 9.16 16.10 1.47
N ALA A 135 9.46 15.02 0.75
CA ALA A 135 10.39 15.06 -0.37
C ALA A 135 9.89 15.98 -1.48
N GLU A 136 8.57 15.99 -1.74
CA GLU A 136 7.92 16.94 -2.64
C GLU A 136 8.05 18.39 -2.15
N GLU A 137 7.78 18.65 -0.86
CA GLU A 137 7.96 19.99 -0.27
C GLU A 137 9.41 20.51 -0.40
N MET A 138 10.38 19.59 -0.34
CA MET A 138 11.80 19.89 -0.42
C MET A 138 12.37 19.81 -1.85
N SER A 139 11.56 19.43 -2.84
CA SER A 139 11.98 19.21 -4.23
C SER A 139 13.18 18.25 -4.37
N ILE A 140 13.17 17.16 -3.61
CA ILE A 140 14.17 16.08 -3.65
C ILE A 140 13.49 14.72 -3.87
N GLY A 141 14.26 13.70 -4.27
CA GLY A 141 13.75 12.33 -4.38
C GLY A 141 13.36 11.74 -3.00
N PRO A 142 12.23 11.03 -2.85
CA PRO A 142 11.83 10.38 -1.61
C PRO A 142 12.90 9.47 -0.99
N PHE A 143 13.64 8.74 -1.81
CA PHE A 143 14.72 7.86 -1.38
C PHE A 143 15.93 8.66 -0.89
N ARG A 144 16.22 9.79 -1.54
CA ARG A 144 17.25 10.71 -1.07
C ARG A 144 16.92 11.22 0.33
N LEU A 145 15.68 11.68 0.54
CA LEU A 145 15.21 12.11 1.87
C LEU A 145 15.33 10.98 2.90
N LEU A 146 14.95 9.75 2.53
CA LEU A 146 15.07 8.57 3.39
C LEU A 146 16.54 8.29 3.74
N GLN A 147 17.47 8.34 2.78
CA GLN A 147 18.90 8.15 3.01
C GLN A 147 19.45 9.20 3.98
N THR A 148 19.10 10.48 3.78
CA THR A 148 19.59 11.53 4.69
C THR A 148 19.10 11.33 6.12
N ARG A 149 17.86 10.86 6.30
CA ARG A 149 17.33 10.45 7.61
C ARG A 149 18.05 9.24 8.20
N ARG A 150 18.45 8.26 7.38
CA ARG A 150 19.22 7.09 7.85
C ARG A 150 20.56 7.50 8.45
N GLU A 151 21.20 8.50 7.85
CA GLU A 151 22.51 9.04 8.23
C GLU A 151 22.45 10.04 9.40
N GLY A 152 21.25 10.32 9.93
CA GLY A 152 21.05 11.27 11.03
C GLY A 152 21.28 12.73 10.65
N GLN A 153 21.38 13.03 9.35
CA GLN A 153 21.56 14.38 8.85
C GLN A 153 20.20 15.09 8.77
N ARG A 154 20.13 16.31 9.31
CA ARG A 154 18.97 17.19 9.08
C ARG A 154 19.16 17.86 7.74
N LEU A 155 18.30 17.56 6.77
CA LEU A 155 18.19 18.41 5.59
C LEU A 155 17.62 19.74 6.06
N ILE A 156 18.37 20.81 5.83
CA ILE A 156 17.88 22.17 6.02
C ILE A 156 16.78 22.35 4.96
N SER A 157 15.52 22.35 5.38
CA SER A 157 14.43 22.70 4.47
C SER A 157 14.74 24.08 3.88
N PRO A 158 14.60 24.28 2.55
CA PRO A 158 14.66 25.62 2.01
C PRO A 158 13.61 26.45 2.75
N ALA A 159 14.05 27.58 3.31
CA ALA A 159 13.20 28.44 4.11
C ALA A 159 11.89 28.67 3.37
N LYS A 160 10.75 28.33 4.01
CA LYS A 160 9.44 28.75 3.50
C LYS A 160 9.54 30.26 3.30
N PRO A 161 9.28 30.80 2.08
CA PRO A 161 9.30 32.24 1.89
C PRO A 161 8.34 32.84 2.92
N GLY A 162 8.88 33.71 3.77
CA GLY A 162 8.19 34.23 4.94
C GLY A 162 6.83 34.80 4.56
N LYS A 163 5.81 34.49 5.35
CA LYS A 163 4.53 35.19 5.26
C LYS A 163 4.78 36.65 5.66
N PRO A 164 4.57 37.65 4.79
CA PRO A 164 4.47 39.03 5.25
C PRO A 164 3.18 39.19 6.07
N SER A 165 3.32 39.86 7.21
CA SER A 165 2.26 40.14 8.18
C SER A 165 1.28 41.22 7.67
N ASN A 166 -0.01 40.84 7.63
CA ASN A 166 -1.26 41.60 7.66
C ASN A 166 -1.34 43.07 7.17
N ALA A 167 -2.02 43.27 6.03
CA ALA A 167 -3.12 44.23 5.83
C ALA A 167 -4.01 43.75 4.66
N PRO A 168 -5.33 44.05 4.63
CA PRO A 168 -6.30 43.30 3.83
C PRO A 168 -6.33 43.78 2.38
N VAL A 169 -6.22 42.85 1.43
CA VAL A 169 -6.54 43.10 0.02
C VAL A 169 -7.39 41.94 -0.49
N PHE A 170 -8.62 42.27 -0.88
CA PHE A 170 -9.53 41.42 -1.63
C PHE A 170 -8.84 40.89 -2.90
N GLY A 171 -8.94 39.60 -3.21
CA GLY A 171 -8.60 39.12 -4.56
C GLY A 171 -8.28 37.64 -4.67
N ARG A 172 -9.19 36.92 -5.34
CA ARG A 172 -9.13 35.55 -5.85
C ARG A 172 -7.74 35.11 -6.38
N GLY A 173 -7.36 33.86 -6.14
CA GLY A 173 -6.12 33.31 -6.70
C GLY A 173 -5.92 31.79 -6.58
N GLY A 174 -6.99 30.99 -6.62
CA GLY A 174 -6.88 29.53 -6.83
C GLY A 174 -7.38 29.20 -8.24
N GLY A 175 -6.48 29.01 -9.21
CA GLY A 175 -6.93 28.77 -10.59
C GLY A 175 -5.88 28.28 -11.60
N HIS A 176 -4.58 28.36 -11.30
CA HIS A 176 -3.58 28.10 -12.35
C HIS A 176 -3.39 26.62 -12.73
N TYR A 177 -3.64 25.67 -11.83
CA TYR A 177 -3.54 24.24 -12.18
C TYR A 177 -4.79 23.68 -12.86
N GLN A 178 -5.97 24.23 -12.56
CA GLN A 178 -7.23 23.79 -13.18
C GLN A 178 -7.40 24.34 -14.60
N LEU A 179 -6.97 25.59 -14.85
CA LEU A 179 -6.98 26.17 -16.19
C LEU A 179 -6.05 25.45 -17.18
N LYS A 180 -4.86 25.00 -16.72
CA LYS A 180 -3.93 24.27 -17.60
C LYS A 180 -4.48 22.89 -18.00
N GLN A 181 -5.12 22.18 -17.08
CA GLN A 181 -5.73 20.88 -17.40
C GLN A 181 -6.95 21.03 -18.31
N GLN A 182 -7.76 22.07 -18.11
CA GLN A 182 -8.92 22.32 -18.96
C GLN A 182 -8.52 22.78 -20.37
N GLN A 183 -7.43 23.54 -20.51
CA GLN A 183 -6.88 23.92 -21.82
C GLN A 183 -6.31 22.71 -22.57
N LEU A 184 -5.60 21.80 -21.89
CA LEU A 184 -5.10 20.56 -22.50
C LEU A 184 -6.23 19.63 -22.97
N TYR A 185 -7.31 19.52 -22.18
CA TYR A 185 -8.48 18.73 -22.54
C TYR A 185 -9.21 19.30 -23.77
N ASN A 186 -9.40 20.62 -23.82
CA ASN A 186 -10.06 21.28 -24.96
C ASN A 186 -9.22 21.20 -26.25
N GLN A 187 -7.88 21.24 -26.13
CA GLN A 187 -6.99 21.10 -27.28
C GLN A 187 -7.03 19.67 -27.86
N GLN A 188 -7.16 18.63 -27.03
CA GLN A 188 -7.33 17.25 -27.50
C GLN A 188 -8.67 17.03 -28.20
N GLN A 189 -9.76 17.61 -27.68
CA GLN A 189 -11.09 17.52 -28.30
C GLN A 189 -11.11 18.14 -29.71
N GLN A 190 -10.44 19.29 -29.91
CA GLN A 190 -10.36 19.93 -31.23
C GLN A 190 -9.54 19.12 -32.23
N GLN A 191 -8.48 18.43 -31.80
CA GLN A 191 -7.69 17.58 -32.70
C GLN A 191 -8.46 16.33 -33.17
N GLN A 192 -9.36 15.80 -32.33
CA GLN A 192 -10.19 14.65 -32.71
C GLN A 192 -11.29 15.01 -33.71
N GLN A 193 -11.79 16.25 -33.68
CA GLN A 193 -12.81 16.73 -34.64
C GLN A 193 -12.24 17.07 -36.03
N GLN A 194 -10.93 17.24 -36.17
CA GLN A 194 -10.27 17.50 -37.46
C GLN A 194 -9.82 16.22 -38.18
N GLN A 195 -9.98 15.05 -37.56
CA GLN A 195 -9.62 13.74 -38.14
C GLN A 195 -10.85 12.92 -38.59
N GLN A 196 -12.04 13.53 -38.61
CA GLN A 196 -13.27 13.01 -39.22
C GLN A 196 -13.69 13.93 -40.36
#